data_AF-A0AA87YZF8-F1
#
_entry.id   AF-A0AA87YZF8-F1
#
_cell.length_a   1.000
_cell.length_b   1.000
_cell.length_c   1.000
_cell.angle_alpha   90.00
_cell.angle_beta   90.00
_cell.angle_gamma   90.00
#
_symmetry.space_group_name_H-M   'P 1'
#
loop_
_entity.id
_entity.type
_entity.pdbx_description
1 polymer ?
#
loop_
_entity_poly.entity_id
_entity_poly.type
_entity_poly.pdbx_seq_one_letter_code
_entity_poly.pdbx_strand_id
1 'polypeptide(L)'
;MSSKYDHPIGDAKEGQEDIQLVDQVTTWTCREACTSRAQTEVDTFEHKIGVNEGTELLNKTEKAMKTSSGSTDDFIKIQQVPRIMLQNEDFREYFKPRELSIGPIHADDPNLFKMELKLKLAAYFIKESGKTKDDFLKQIKTGIKDIKTCFDEEAITSYTDDQLIWLLFLDGCAMLGFVHCFVNRRLNELTISNGQAALIQQDLFLLENQIPFKVLALLMGIGGSQPIYRRSIDKSQKDFFKFVIASNVINFPRDLKDLKRLFKKIDRDRNPVHVLDLLRD
;
A
#
# COMPACT_ATOMS: atom_id res chain seq x y z
N MET A 1 15.04 -73.74 -12.17
CA MET A 1 14.07 -74.79 -11.78
C MET A 1 12.67 -74.29 -12.09
N SER A 2 11.93 -75.09 -12.87
CA SER A 2 10.50 -75.10 -13.26
C SER A 2 9.84 -73.79 -13.70
N SER A 3 9.38 -73.58 -14.95
CA SER A 3 8.40 -74.30 -15.83
C SER A 3 7.11 -73.45 -15.89
N LYS A 4 6.83 -72.69 -16.96
CA LYS A 4 6.14 -73.03 -18.25
C LYS A 4 4.72 -73.60 -18.09
N TYR A 5 3.82 -73.11 -18.98
CA TYR A 5 2.61 -73.66 -19.64
C TYR A 5 1.57 -72.51 -19.76
N ASP A 6 0.88 -72.19 -20.85
CA ASP A 6 0.79 -72.67 -22.23
C ASP A 6 0.04 -71.63 -23.11
N HIS A 7 0.30 -71.64 -24.42
CA HIS A 7 -0.54 -71.03 -25.48
C HIS A 7 -1.47 -72.08 -26.10
N PRO A 8 -2.53 -71.67 -26.80
CA PRO A 8 -2.62 -71.93 -28.26
C PRO A 8 -3.16 -70.71 -29.03
N ILE A 9 -2.63 -70.25 -30.18
CA ILE A 9 -2.47 -70.80 -31.56
C ILE A 9 -3.79 -70.93 -32.35
N GLY A 10 -3.79 -70.23 -33.51
CA GLY A 10 -4.53 -70.51 -34.75
C GLY A 10 -5.18 -69.24 -35.32
N ASP A 11 -5.11 -68.83 -36.59
CA ASP A 11 -4.37 -69.18 -37.82
C ASP A 11 -4.64 -67.98 -38.78
N ALA A 12 -3.64 -67.34 -39.38
CA ALA A 12 -3.14 -67.52 -40.75
C ALA A 12 -4.16 -67.21 -41.89
N LYS A 13 -4.00 -66.05 -42.55
CA LYS A 13 -3.64 -65.87 -43.99
C LYS A 13 -4.87 -65.60 -44.88
N GLU A 14 -4.85 -64.84 -45.97
CA GLU A 14 -3.79 -64.59 -46.97
C GLU A 14 -4.18 -63.36 -47.82
N GLY A 15 -3.23 -62.48 -48.14
CA GLY A 15 -2.86 -62.15 -49.54
C GLY A 15 -3.50 -60.83 -50.01
N GLN A 16 -2.85 -59.94 -50.76
CA GLN A 16 -1.71 -60.13 -51.63
C GLN A 16 -1.11 -58.76 -52.00
N GLU A 17 0.22 -58.80 -52.20
CA GLU A 17 1.15 -57.77 -52.69
C GLU A 17 0.71 -57.24 -54.08
N ASP A 18 1.14 -56.10 -54.62
CA ASP A 18 2.46 -55.52 -54.86
C ASP A 18 2.24 -53.98 -55.06
N ILE A 19 3.18 -53.04 -55.13
CA ILE A 19 4.36 -52.91 -56.00
C ILE A 19 5.16 -51.71 -55.46
N GLN A 20 6.45 -51.88 -55.24
CA GLN A 20 7.42 -50.77 -55.34
C GLN A 20 7.82 -50.64 -56.81
N LEU A 21 7.67 -49.45 -57.39
CA LEU A 21 8.55 -48.98 -58.45
C LEU A 21 8.62 -47.44 -58.40
N VAL A 22 9.85 -46.98 -58.25
CA VAL A 22 10.28 -45.58 -58.20
C VAL A 22 10.27 -45.02 -59.62
N ASP A 23 9.77 -43.81 -59.81
CA ASP A 23 10.31 -42.92 -60.85
C ASP A 23 10.23 -41.46 -60.41
N GLN A 24 11.41 -40.84 -60.37
CA GLN A 24 11.58 -39.40 -60.19
C GLN A 24 11.41 -38.72 -61.55
N VAL A 25 10.55 -37.71 -61.67
CA VAL A 25 10.83 -36.46 -62.41
C VAL A 25 9.98 -35.31 -61.83
N THR A 26 10.63 -34.16 -61.75
CA THR A 26 10.37 -32.87 -61.12
C THR A 26 9.23 -31.98 -61.68
N THR A 27 8.72 -31.15 -60.76
CA THR A 27 8.10 -29.79 -60.91
C THR A 27 6.73 -29.66 -61.59
N TRP A 28 5.75 -29.05 -60.91
CA TRP A 28 5.17 -27.70 -61.12
C TRP A 28 4.14 -27.40 -60.00
N THR A 29 3.90 -26.10 -59.79
CA THR A 29 3.27 -25.39 -58.65
C THR A 29 1.74 -25.43 -58.51
N CYS A 30 1.23 -25.22 -57.29
CA CYS A 30 0.16 -24.28 -56.87
C CYS A 30 -0.28 -24.65 -55.43
N ARG A 31 0.05 -23.92 -54.35
CA ARG A 31 -0.42 -22.58 -53.94
C ARG A 31 -1.91 -22.40 -54.22
N GLU A 32 -2.79 -22.92 -53.35
CA GLU A 32 -4.16 -22.38 -53.14
C GLU A 32 -5.00 -23.02 -52.00
N ALA A 33 -4.58 -24.12 -51.36
CA ALA A 33 -5.48 -24.82 -50.41
C ALA A 33 -5.32 -24.50 -48.91
N CYS A 34 -4.33 -23.69 -48.48
CA CYS A 34 -4.08 -23.44 -47.05
C CYS A 34 -4.42 -22.01 -46.58
N THR A 35 -4.90 -21.15 -47.48
CA THR A 35 -5.23 -19.74 -47.19
C THR A 35 -6.70 -19.52 -46.82
N SER A 36 -7.60 -20.47 -47.08
CA SER A 36 -9.05 -20.23 -46.90
C SER A 36 -9.52 -20.27 -45.44
N ARG A 37 -8.90 -21.10 -44.58
CA ARG A 37 -9.32 -21.28 -43.17
C ARG A 37 -8.77 -20.22 -42.23
N ALA A 38 -7.59 -19.68 -42.51
CA ALA A 38 -7.00 -18.58 -41.73
C ALA A 38 -7.66 -17.23 -42.06
N GLN A 39 -8.15 -17.04 -43.29
CA GLN A 39 -8.86 -15.83 -43.68
C GLN A 39 -10.25 -15.75 -43.05
N THR A 40 -10.97 -16.88 -42.91
CA THR A 40 -12.32 -16.87 -42.32
C THR A 40 -12.32 -16.49 -40.84
N GLU A 41 -11.28 -16.85 -40.08
CA GLU A 41 -11.20 -16.54 -38.64
C GLU A 41 -10.76 -15.09 -38.36
N VAL A 42 -9.94 -14.49 -39.24
CA VAL A 42 -9.59 -13.05 -39.18
C VAL A 42 -10.77 -12.18 -39.61
N ASP A 43 -11.48 -12.56 -40.67
CA ASP A 43 -12.69 -11.84 -41.14
C ASP A 43 -13.83 -11.86 -40.10
N THR A 44 -13.91 -12.90 -39.27
CA THR A 44 -14.92 -13.01 -38.21
C THR A 44 -14.64 -12.09 -37.02
N PHE A 45 -13.38 -11.74 -36.79
CA PHE A 45 -12.98 -10.83 -35.71
C PHE A 45 -13.12 -9.35 -36.12
N GLU A 46 -12.75 -9.03 -37.36
CA GLU A 46 -12.91 -7.68 -37.93
C GLU A 46 -14.38 -7.29 -38.19
N HIS A 47 -15.28 -8.26 -38.37
CA HIS A 47 -16.72 -7.95 -38.55
C HIS A 47 -17.46 -7.67 -37.23
N LYS A 48 -16.91 -8.04 -36.06
CA LYS A 48 -17.59 -7.88 -34.75
C LYS A 48 -17.36 -6.53 -34.07
N ILE A 49 -16.31 -5.81 -34.42
CA ILE A 49 -16.10 -4.43 -34.01
C ILE A 49 -15.95 -3.66 -35.30
N GLY A 50 -16.94 -2.86 -35.66
CA GLY A 50 -16.92 -2.11 -36.92
C GLY A 50 -15.59 -1.35 -37.02
N VAL A 51 -14.94 -1.40 -38.18
CA VAL A 51 -13.59 -0.84 -38.40
C VAL A 51 -13.45 0.62 -37.89
N ASN A 52 -14.55 1.40 -37.94
CA ASN A 52 -14.63 2.72 -37.33
C ASN A 52 -14.56 2.72 -35.79
N GLU A 53 -15.28 1.83 -35.10
CA GLU A 53 -15.21 1.66 -33.63
C GLU A 53 -13.83 1.16 -33.20
N GLY A 54 -13.20 0.26 -33.98
CA GLY A 54 -11.85 -0.23 -33.73
C GLY A 54 -10.80 0.88 -33.79
N THR A 55 -10.88 1.76 -34.80
CA THR A 55 -9.99 2.93 -34.89
C THR A 55 -10.27 3.97 -33.80
N GLU A 56 -11.51 4.14 -33.38
CA GLU A 56 -11.86 5.04 -32.27
C GLU A 56 -11.36 4.51 -30.92
N LEU A 57 -11.44 3.18 -30.70
CA LEU A 57 -10.84 2.49 -29.57
C LEU A 57 -9.31 2.61 -29.57
N LEU A 58 -8.66 2.40 -30.72
CA LEU A 58 -7.20 2.56 -30.84
C LEU A 58 -6.77 4.01 -30.56
N ASN A 59 -7.48 4.99 -31.11
CA ASN A 59 -7.23 6.40 -30.82
C ASN A 59 -7.49 6.73 -29.34
N LYS A 60 -8.49 6.13 -28.69
CA LYS A 60 -8.72 6.24 -27.24
C LYS A 60 -7.58 5.61 -26.44
N THR A 61 -7.02 4.47 -26.89
CA THR A 61 -5.88 3.82 -26.22
C THR A 61 -4.57 4.59 -26.38
N GLU A 62 -4.30 5.17 -27.56
CA GLU A 62 -3.14 6.04 -27.77
C GLU A 62 -3.25 7.35 -26.98
N LYS A 63 -4.47 7.89 -26.86
CA LYS A 63 -4.74 9.08 -26.04
C LYS A 63 -4.61 8.76 -24.55
N ALA A 64 -4.97 7.55 -24.12
CA ALA A 64 -4.75 7.06 -22.76
C ALA A 64 -3.26 6.87 -22.42
N MET A 65 -2.41 6.45 -23.38
CA MET A 65 -0.95 6.43 -23.22
C MET A 65 -0.33 7.83 -23.17
N LYS A 66 -0.87 8.80 -23.94
CA LYS A 66 -0.36 10.19 -23.97
C LYS A 66 -0.76 11.00 -22.72
N THR A 67 -1.76 10.57 -21.96
CA THR A 67 -2.10 11.15 -20.64
C THR A 67 -1.21 10.66 -19.51
N SER A 68 -0.41 9.61 -19.72
CA SER A 68 0.65 9.23 -18.77
C SER A 68 2.02 9.64 -19.31
N SER A 69 2.32 10.94 -19.29
CA SER A 69 3.69 11.35 -18.98
C SER A 69 3.95 11.05 -17.51
N GLY A 70 3.97 9.76 -17.16
CA GLY A 70 4.36 9.29 -15.84
C GLY A 70 5.84 9.56 -15.70
N SER A 71 6.19 10.73 -15.16
CA SER A 71 7.37 10.80 -14.33
C SER A 71 7.28 9.65 -13.34
N THR A 72 8.33 8.86 -13.19
CA THR A 72 8.50 7.84 -12.14
C THR A 72 8.57 8.44 -10.73
N ASP A 73 7.91 9.57 -10.52
CA ASP A 73 7.73 10.32 -9.29
C ASP A 73 6.29 10.08 -8.80
N ASP A 74 5.83 8.83 -8.87
CA ASP A 74 4.64 8.38 -8.14
C ASP A 74 4.99 8.49 -6.65
N PHE A 75 4.76 9.68 -6.09
CA PHE A 75 4.86 9.90 -4.66
C PHE A 75 3.96 8.87 -3.98
N ILE A 76 4.54 8.04 -3.11
CA ILE A 76 3.81 7.07 -2.30
C ILE A 76 2.72 7.83 -1.54
N LYS A 77 1.45 7.58 -1.86
CA LYS A 77 0.28 8.19 -1.21
C LYS A 77 -0.27 7.29 -0.11
N ILE A 78 -1.02 7.88 0.81
CA ILE A 78 -1.92 7.15 1.70
C ILE A 78 -3.17 6.81 0.91
N GLN A 79 -3.43 5.53 0.74
CA GLN A 79 -4.49 5.02 -0.11
C GLN A 79 -5.04 3.72 0.44
N GLN A 80 -6.26 3.38 0.02
CA GLN A 80 -6.80 2.05 0.24
C GLN A 80 -5.99 1.02 -0.55
N VAL A 81 -5.93 -0.19 -0.02
CA VAL A 81 -5.31 -1.34 -0.64
C VAL A 81 -6.06 -1.65 -1.95
N PRO A 82 -5.33 -1.85 -3.06
CA PRO A 82 -5.96 -2.17 -4.33
C PRO A 82 -6.89 -3.37 -4.22
N ARG A 83 -8.09 -3.27 -4.82
CA ARG A 83 -9.13 -4.32 -4.75
C ARG A 83 -8.64 -5.70 -5.19
N ILE A 84 -7.63 -5.78 -6.05
CA ILE A 84 -7.00 -7.05 -6.45
C ILE A 84 -6.40 -7.82 -5.26
N MET A 85 -5.88 -7.12 -4.24
CA MET A 85 -5.35 -7.74 -3.01
C MET A 85 -6.48 -8.15 -2.05
N LEU A 86 -7.70 -7.68 -2.28
CA LEU A 86 -8.89 -7.96 -1.47
C LEU A 86 -9.84 -8.96 -2.14
N GLN A 87 -9.38 -9.68 -3.18
CA GLN A 87 -10.21 -10.68 -3.87
C GLN A 87 -10.64 -11.84 -2.96
N ASN A 88 -9.80 -12.20 -1.99
CA ASN A 88 -10.22 -13.01 -0.87
C ASN A 88 -10.66 -12.07 0.26
N GLU A 89 -11.91 -12.18 0.66
CA GLU A 89 -12.51 -11.38 1.74
C GLU A 89 -11.74 -11.52 3.06
N ASP A 90 -11.11 -12.67 3.31
CA ASP A 90 -10.26 -12.89 4.48
C ASP A 90 -9.06 -11.93 4.54
N PHE A 91 -8.62 -11.37 3.41
CA PHE A 91 -7.48 -10.46 3.39
C PHE A 91 -7.81 -9.06 3.93
N ARG A 92 -9.10 -8.66 3.96
CA ARG A 92 -9.50 -7.34 4.47
C ARG A 92 -9.14 -7.15 5.94
N GLU A 93 -9.21 -8.22 6.73
CA GLU A 93 -8.88 -8.20 8.15
C GLU A 93 -7.41 -7.85 8.42
N TYR A 94 -6.49 -8.02 7.46
CA TYR A 94 -5.08 -7.64 7.62
C TYR A 94 -4.81 -6.15 7.42
N PHE A 95 -5.78 -5.39 6.93
CA PHE A 95 -5.64 -3.96 6.70
C PHE A 95 -6.49 -3.12 7.64
N LYS A 96 -7.41 -3.76 8.36
CA LYS A 96 -8.31 -3.14 9.32
C LYS A 96 -7.65 -2.99 10.70
N PRO A 97 -7.67 -1.81 11.35
CA PRO A 97 -7.17 -1.65 12.71
C PRO A 97 -8.02 -2.44 13.69
N ARG A 98 -7.43 -2.83 14.82
CA ARG A 98 -8.06 -3.72 15.81
C ARG A 98 -8.51 -2.99 17.07
N GLU A 99 -7.86 -1.89 17.39
CA GLU A 99 -7.97 -1.19 18.68
C GLU A 99 -8.12 0.32 18.52
N LEU A 100 -7.34 0.96 17.63
CA LEU A 100 -7.36 2.40 17.43
C LEU A 100 -7.28 2.77 15.94
N SER A 101 -8.43 3.12 15.36
CA SER A 101 -8.48 3.71 14.01
C SER A 101 -7.87 5.11 13.98
N ILE A 102 -7.03 5.38 12.99
CA ILE A 102 -6.29 6.61 12.74
C ILE A 102 -6.29 6.90 11.24
N GLY A 103 -6.60 8.15 10.90
CA GLY A 103 -6.70 8.60 9.52
C GLY A 103 -8.06 8.33 8.89
N PRO A 104 -8.25 8.76 7.64
CA PRO A 104 -9.56 8.88 7.02
C PRO A 104 -10.16 7.54 6.54
N ILE A 105 -9.34 6.54 6.23
CA ILE A 105 -9.80 5.31 5.56
C ILE A 105 -10.78 4.50 6.44
N HIS A 106 -10.54 4.45 7.75
CA HIS A 106 -11.36 3.71 8.71
C HIS A 106 -12.01 4.62 9.76
N ALA A 107 -12.07 5.92 9.53
CA ALA A 107 -12.61 6.87 10.52
C ALA A 107 -14.12 6.67 10.76
N ASP A 108 -14.85 6.25 9.73
CA ASP A 108 -16.30 6.11 9.77
C ASP A 108 -16.77 4.72 10.24
N ASP A 109 -15.87 3.78 10.56
CA ASP A 109 -16.26 2.47 11.09
C ASP A 109 -16.56 2.58 12.60
N PRO A 110 -17.84 2.49 13.02
CA PRO A 110 -18.22 2.66 14.42
C PRO A 110 -17.64 1.58 15.33
N ASN A 111 -17.29 0.40 14.80
CA ASN A 111 -16.72 -0.69 15.59
C ASN A 111 -15.25 -0.42 15.97
N LEU A 112 -14.57 0.41 15.19
CA LEU A 112 -13.15 0.75 15.38
C LEU A 112 -12.95 2.09 16.08
N PHE A 113 -14.04 2.86 16.22
CA PHE A 113 -13.99 4.21 16.72
C PHE A 113 -13.99 4.27 18.26
N LYS A 114 -12.82 4.09 18.87
CA LYS A 114 -12.63 4.27 20.32
C LYS A 114 -12.44 5.75 20.68
N MET A 115 -13.49 6.55 20.47
CA MET A 115 -13.48 8.00 20.65
C MET A 115 -12.94 8.44 22.01
N GLU A 116 -13.41 7.80 23.08
CA GLU A 116 -13.06 8.20 24.44
C GLU A 116 -11.57 7.99 24.73
N LEU A 117 -11.00 6.89 24.24
CA LEU A 117 -9.56 6.61 24.35
C LEU A 117 -8.75 7.61 23.53
N LYS A 118 -9.18 7.88 22.29
CA LYS A 118 -8.55 8.83 21.38
C LYS A 118 -8.50 10.25 21.97
N LEU A 119 -9.62 10.71 22.54
CA LEU A 119 -9.71 11.99 23.26
C LEU A 119 -8.79 12.04 24.48
N LYS A 120 -8.75 10.96 25.29
CA LYS A 120 -7.84 10.88 26.46
C LYS A 120 -6.38 10.98 26.03
N LEU A 121 -5.97 10.25 25.00
CA LEU A 121 -4.61 10.29 24.45
C LEU A 121 -4.26 11.67 23.89
N ALA A 122 -5.16 12.27 23.12
CA ALA A 122 -4.94 13.60 22.54
C ALA A 122 -4.84 14.68 23.62
N ALA A 123 -5.74 14.67 24.61
CA ALA A 123 -5.70 15.60 25.74
C ALA A 123 -4.39 15.46 26.54
N TYR A 124 -3.92 14.23 26.71
CA TYR A 124 -2.65 13.95 27.38
C TYR A 124 -1.47 14.56 26.61
N PHE A 125 -1.40 14.35 25.29
CA PHE A 125 -0.35 14.94 24.45
C PHE A 125 -0.36 16.47 24.52
N ILE A 126 -1.54 17.09 24.37
CA ILE A 126 -1.69 18.54 24.42
C ILE A 126 -1.17 19.08 25.77
N LYS A 127 -1.56 18.45 26.88
CA LYS A 127 -1.09 18.81 28.23
C LYS A 127 0.43 18.71 28.36
N GLU A 128 1.03 17.61 27.92
CA GLU A 128 2.49 17.39 28.03
C GLU A 128 3.29 18.27 27.06
N SER A 129 2.69 18.73 25.97
CA SER A 129 3.34 19.60 24.99
C SER A 129 3.54 21.04 25.47
N GLY A 130 2.74 21.49 26.44
CA GLY A 130 2.70 22.89 26.89
C GLY A 130 2.11 23.87 25.87
N LYS A 131 1.58 23.38 24.73
CA LYS A 131 0.91 24.17 23.69
C LYS A 131 -0.60 24.07 23.81
N THR A 132 -1.31 25.03 23.22
CA THR A 132 -2.77 24.99 23.18
C THR A 132 -3.27 24.15 22.00
N LYS A 133 -4.53 23.71 22.09
CA LYS A 133 -5.24 23.07 20.96
C LYS A 133 -5.25 23.97 19.72
N ASP A 134 -5.38 25.29 19.91
CA ASP A 134 -5.53 26.25 18.82
C ASP A 134 -4.19 26.43 18.07
N ASP A 135 -3.06 26.32 18.78
CA ASP A 135 -1.72 26.33 18.17
C ASP A 135 -1.52 25.15 17.22
N PHE A 136 -2.00 23.97 17.60
CA PHE A 136 -1.89 22.77 16.76
C PHE A 136 -2.85 22.82 15.57
N LEU A 137 -4.11 23.19 15.80
CA LEU A 137 -5.09 23.35 14.73
C LEU A 137 -4.64 24.37 13.69
N LYS A 138 -4.07 25.50 14.13
CA LYS A 138 -3.52 26.51 13.22
C LYS A 138 -2.42 25.95 12.33
N GLN A 139 -1.53 25.13 12.87
CA GLN A 139 -0.43 24.52 12.09
C GLN A 139 -0.98 23.56 11.02
N ILE A 140 -1.91 22.68 11.38
CA ILE A 140 -2.53 21.74 10.42
C ILE A 140 -3.32 22.51 9.36
N LYS A 141 -4.12 23.51 9.77
CA LYS A 141 -4.90 24.35 8.86
C LYS A 141 -4.02 25.10 7.86
N THR A 142 -2.86 25.60 8.30
CA THR A 142 -1.91 26.28 7.41
C THR A 142 -1.29 25.32 6.40
N GLY A 143 -1.05 24.07 6.79
CA GLY A 143 -0.46 23.02 5.94
C GLY A 143 -1.46 22.18 5.14
N ILE A 144 -2.77 22.43 5.24
CA ILE A 144 -3.80 21.48 4.74
C ILE A 144 -3.67 21.17 3.25
N LYS A 145 -3.33 22.16 2.42
CA LYS A 145 -3.15 21.97 0.97
C LYS A 145 -2.07 20.93 0.68
N ASP A 146 -0.92 21.07 1.34
CA ASP A 146 0.20 20.13 1.20
C ASP A 146 -0.13 18.76 1.80
N ILE A 147 -0.84 18.73 2.93
CA ILE A 147 -1.25 17.49 3.58
C ILE A 147 -2.17 16.67 2.66
N LYS A 148 -3.11 17.32 1.95
CA LYS A 148 -4.01 16.63 1.01
C LYS A 148 -3.27 15.94 -0.12
N THR A 149 -2.13 16.48 -0.58
CA THR A 149 -1.31 15.84 -1.63
C THR A 149 -0.70 14.49 -1.21
N CYS A 150 -0.64 14.23 0.10
CA CYS A 150 -0.15 12.97 0.65
C CYS A 150 -1.17 11.83 0.58
N PHE A 151 -2.43 12.13 0.25
CA PHE A 151 -3.50 11.15 0.13
C PHE A 151 -3.83 10.87 -1.33
N ASP A 152 -4.28 9.64 -1.60
CA ASP A 152 -5.11 9.39 -2.76
C ASP A 152 -6.46 10.13 -2.61
N GLU A 153 -7.01 10.60 -3.72
CA GLU A 153 -8.23 11.40 -3.70
C GLU A 153 -9.42 10.60 -3.12
N GLU A 154 -9.52 9.31 -3.43
CA GLU A 154 -10.59 8.45 -2.93
C GLU A 154 -10.55 8.32 -1.39
N ALA A 155 -9.36 8.39 -0.79
CA ALA A 155 -9.18 8.26 0.65
C ALA A 155 -9.73 9.47 1.44
N ILE A 156 -9.89 10.63 0.79
CA ILE A 156 -10.32 11.87 1.47
C ILE A 156 -11.52 12.57 0.82
N THR A 157 -12.06 12.04 -0.29
CA THR A 157 -13.13 12.70 -1.05
C THR A 157 -14.43 12.92 -0.26
N SER A 158 -14.68 12.15 0.80
CA SER A 158 -15.86 12.28 1.66
C SER A 158 -15.73 13.41 2.69
N TYR A 159 -14.54 14.00 2.86
CA TYR A 159 -14.27 15.00 3.88
C TYR A 159 -14.17 16.40 3.30
N THR A 160 -14.86 17.34 3.93
CA THR A 160 -14.51 18.77 3.81
C THR A 160 -13.15 19.05 4.45
N ASP A 161 -12.51 20.16 4.05
CA ASP A 161 -11.22 20.55 4.63
C ASP A 161 -11.29 20.69 6.15
N ASP A 162 -12.36 21.27 6.71
CA ASP A 162 -12.52 21.43 8.15
C ASP A 162 -12.67 20.06 8.86
N GLN A 163 -13.46 19.13 8.31
CA GLN A 163 -13.58 17.78 8.86
C GLN A 163 -12.24 17.05 8.85
N LEU A 164 -11.51 17.11 7.73
CA LEU A 164 -10.20 16.49 7.59
C LEU A 164 -9.19 17.09 8.58
N ILE A 165 -9.17 18.42 8.75
CA ILE A 165 -8.30 19.09 9.72
C ILE A 165 -8.56 18.58 11.14
N TRP A 166 -9.84 18.49 11.55
CA TRP A 166 -10.21 18.01 12.88
C TRP A 166 -9.84 16.54 13.09
N LEU A 167 -10.08 15.70 12.09
CA LEU A 167 -9.72 14.29 12.11
C LEU A 167 -8.20 14.13 12.29
N LEU A 168 -7.41 14.76 11.44
CA LEU A 168 -5.95 14.68 11.48
C LEU A 168 -5.35 15.27 12.76
N PHE A 169 -5.93 16.36 13.28
CA PHE A 169 -5.55 16.94 14.56
C PHE A 169 -5.75 15.96 15.71
N LEU A 170 -6.96 15.41 15.83
CA LEU A 170 -7.31 14.50 16.91
C LEU A 170 -6.47 13.23 16.83
N ASP A 171 -6.37 12.64 15.65
CA ASP A 171 -5.65 11.39 15.41
C ASP A 171 -4.14 11.55 15.62
N GLY A 172 -3.56 12.63 15.10
CA GLY A 172 -2.14 12.93 15.30
C GLY A 172 -1.80 13.17 16.77
N CYS A 173 -2.64 13.91 17.51
CA CYS A 173 -2.45 14.11 18.94
C CYS A 173 -2.61 12.80 19.72
N ALA A 174 -3.59 11.96 19.36
CA ALA A 174 -3.80 10.68 20.00
C ALA A 174 -2.63 9.72 19.78
N MET A 175 -2.11 9.64 18.55
CA MET A 175 -0.91 8.86 18.23
C MET A 175 0.29 9.34 19.05
N LEU A 176 0.57 10.64 19.08
CA LEU A 176 1.70 11.19 19.83
C LEU A 176 1.52 11.02 21.35
N GLY A 177 0.28 11.07 21.85
CA GLY A 177 -0.05 10.78 23.24
C GLY A 177 0.23 9.32 23.60
N PHE A 178 -0.16 8.39 22.73
CA PHE A 178 0.13 6.96 22.92
C PHE A 178 1.64 6.70 22.92
N VAL A 179 2.34 7.20 21.90
CA VAL A 179 3.80 7.13 21.77
C VAL A 179 4.49 7.61 23.04
N HIS A 180 4.08 8.77 23.55
CA HIS A 180 4.64 9.34 24.77
C HIS A 180 4.43 8.43 25.98
N CYS A 181 3.21 7.95 26.19
CA CYS A 181 2.86 7.07 27.30
C CYS A 181 3.59 5.73 27.21
N PHE A 182 3.70 5.18 26.00
CA PHE A 182 4.37 3.90 25.73
C PHE A 182 5.85 3.97 26.10
N VAL A 183 6.57 4.96 25.55
CA VAL A 183 8.02 5.12 25.75
C VAL A 183 8.36 5.44 27.20
N ASN A 184 7.53 6.25 27.86
CA ASN A 184 7.75 6.67 29.25
C ASN A 184 7.11 5.73 30.28
N ARG A 185 6.52 4.59 29.86
CA ARG A 185 5.86 3.59 30.73
C ARG A 185 4.72 4.17 31.58
N ARG A 186 3.92 5.07 31.00
CA ARG A 186 2.78 5.77 31.63
C ARG A 186 1.41 5.32 31.10
N LEU A 187 1.35 4.20 30.37
CA LEU A 187 0.10 3.67 29.79
C LEU A 187 -0.97 3.34 30.85
N ASN A 188 -0.53 2.97 32.06
CA ASN A 188 -1.40 2.72 33.21
C ASN A 188 -2.18 3.97 33.67
N GLU A 189 -1.64 5.17 33.48
CA GLU A 189 -2.34 6.43 33.78
C GLU A 189 -3.59 6.62 32.90
N LEU A 190 -3.61 5.97 31.74
CA LEU A 190 -4.73 5.97 30.79
C LEU A 190 -5.51 4.65 30.80
N THR A 191 -5.28 3.79 31.80
CA THR A 191 -5.91 2.47 31.92
C THR A 191 -5.69 1.55 30.71
N ILE A 192 -4.60 1.75 29.97
CA ILE A 192 -4.26 0.92 28.81
C ILE A 192 -3.46 -0.28 29.28
N SER A 193 -3.98 -1.49 29.03
CA SER A 193 -3.27 -2.74 29.34
C SER A 193 -2.14 -3.04 28.35
N ASN A 194 -1.20 -3.91 28.70
CA ASN A 194 -0.11 -4.31 27.78
C ASN A 194 -0.63 -4.97 26.50
N GLY A 195 -1.66 -5.81 26.60
CA GLY A 195 -2.27 -6.46 25.43
C GLY A 195 -2.94 -5.43 24.51
N GLN A 196 -3.67 -4.48 25.11
CA GLN A 196 -4.27 -3.37 24.37
C GLN A 196 -3.20 -2.48 23.71
N ALA A 197 -2.12 -2.18 24.42
CA ALA A 197 -1.01 -1.39 23.88
C ALA A 197 -0.33 -2.08 22.68
N ALA A 198 -0.18 -3.41 22.71
CA ALA A 198 0.36 -4.16 21.58
C ALA A 198 -0.54 -4.04 20.33
N LEU A 199 -1.87 -4.07 20.50
CA LEU A 199 -2.81 -3.87 19.41
C LEU A 199 -2.77 -2.44 18.87
N ILE A 200 -2.75 -1.42 19.74
CA ILE A 200 -2.60 -0.03 19.31
C ILE A 200 -1.28 0.14 18.55
N GLN A 201 -0.18 -0.39 19.08
CA GLN A 201 1.12 -0.33 18.40
C GLN A 201 1.05 -0.97 17.01
N GLN A 202 0.41 -2.14 16.86
CA GLN A 202 0.17 -2.76 15.55
C GLN A 202 -0.61 -1.84 14.62
N ASP A 203 -1.70 -1.24 15.11
CA ASP A 203 -2.56 -0.35 14.33
C ASP A 203 -1.83 0.90 13.85
N LEU A 204 -0.89 1.47 14.63
CA LEU A 204 -0.14 2.67 14.25
C LEU A 204 0.84 2.46 13.08
N PHE A 205 1.15 1.19 12.76
CA PHE A 205 2.00 0.80 11.64
C PHE A 205 1.21 -0.01 10.58
N LEU A 206 -0.11 0.07 10.59
CA LEU A 206 -0.97 -0.61 9.62
C LEU A 206 -1.19 0.27 8.40
N LEU A 207 -1.03 -0.28 7.20
CA LEU A 207 -0.99 0.49 5.95
C LEU A 207 -2.22 1.40 5.72
N GLU A 208 -3.43 0.88 5.93
CA GLU A 208 -4.68 1.64 5.77
C GLU A 208 -5.05 2.49 7.01
N ASN A 209 -4.24 2.45 8.07
CA ASN A 209 -4.49 3.16 9.32
C ASN A 209 -3.46 4.28 9.56
N GLN A 210 -3.13 5.01 8.50
CA GLN A 210 -2.09 6.04 8.52
C GLN A 210 -2.64 7.45 8.35
N ILE A 211 -1.95 8.39 8.98
CA ILE A 211 -1.98 9.82 8.65
C ILE A 211 -0.62 10.25 8.09
N PRO A 212 -0.56 11.37 7.33
CA PRO A 212 0.68 11.83 6.76
C PRO A 212 1.68 12.16 7.86
N PHE A 213 2.93 11.72 7.71
CA PHE A 213 4.00 12.07 8.65
C PHE A 213 4.14 13.59 8.77
N LYS A 214 3.84 14.36 7.72
CA LYS A 214 3.77 15.82 7.76
C LYS A 214 2.86 16.35 8.87
N VAL A 215 1.74 15.69 9.18
CA VAL A 215 0.86 16.04 10.31
C VAL A 215 1.61 15.88 11.62
N LEU A 216 2.25 14.73 11.83
CA LEU A 216 3.04 14.44 13.03
C LEU A 216 4.23 15.40 13.18
N ALA A 217 4.89 15.72 12.06
CA ALA A 217 5.99 16.67 12.02
C ALA A 217 5.53 18.06 12.48
N LEU A 218 4.40 18.57 11.98
CA LEU A 218 3.81 19.84 12.43
C LEU A 218 3.49 19.81 13.92
N LEU A 219 2.80 18.77 14.41
CA LEU A 219 2.47 18.62 15.83
C LEU A 219 3.74 18.57 16.72
N MET A 220 4.81 17.94 16.25
CA MET A 220 6.08 17.87 16.97
C MET A 220 6.97 19.12 16.78
N GLY A 221 6.57 20.09 15.95
CA GLY A 221 7.38 21.27 15.64
C GLY A 221 8.60 20.99 14.73
N ILE A 222 8.57 19.89 13.98
CA ILE A 222 9.56 19.51 12.98
C ILE A 222 9.23 20.27 11.68
N GLY A 223 9.70 21.50 11.52
CA GLY A 223 9.32 22.29 10.35
C GLY A 223 9.85 23.72 10.28
N GLY A 224 11.17 23.91 10.32
CA GLY A 224 11.77 25.21 9.99
C GLY A 224 13.10 25.06 9.26
N SER A 225 13.61 26.15 8.68
CA SER A 225 14.80 26.26 7.80
C SER A 225 16.16 25.75 8.31
N GLN A 226 16.22 25.15 9.50
CA GLN A 226 17.42 24.53 10.06
C GLN A 226 17.26 23.01 10.12
N PRO A 227 18.32 22.22 9.85
CA PRO A 227 18.28 20.76 9.93
C PRO A 227 17.88 20.28 11.33
N ILE A 228 17.09 19.21 11.42
CA ILE A 228 16.51 18.75 12.69
C ILE A 228 17.62 18.35 13.68
N TYR A 229 18.74 17.80 13.19
CA TYR A 229 19.89 17.45 14.04
C TYR A 229 20.62 18.65 14.67
N ARG A 230 20.34 19.90 14.25
CA ARG A 230 20.94 21.12 14.81
C ARG A 230 20.03 21.83 15.82
N ARG A 231 18.77 21.45 15.95
CA ARG A 231 17.84 22.02 16.94
C ARG A 231 17.94 21.26 18.27
N SER A 232 17.54 21.92 19.36
CA SER A 232 17.18 21.20 20.58
C SER A 232 16.01 20.28 20.23
N ILE A 233 16.23 18.96 20.29
CA ILE A 233 15.19 17.98 20.01
C ILE A 233 14.19 18.00 21.16
N ASP A 234 12.96 18.38 20.85
CA ASP A 234 11.85 18.42 21.80
C ASP A 234 11.52 17.01 22.33
N LYS A 235 10.92 16.96 23.53
CA LYS A 235 10.56 15.70 24.20
C LYS A 235 9.70 14.80 23.30
N SER A 236 8.69 15.38 22.65
CA SER A 236 7.79 14.66 21.73
C SER A 236 8.53 14.03 20.55
N GLN A 237 9.50 14.74 19.97
CA GLN A 237 10.34 14.23 18.88
C GLN A 237 11.18 13.04 19.36
N LYS A 238 11.83 13.17 20.53
CA LYS A 238 12.61 12.05 21.12
C LYS A 238 11.74 10.83 21.38
N ASP A 239 10.55 11.02 21.93
CA ASP A 239 9.64 9.92 22.25
C ASP A 239 9.15 9.23 20.98
N PHE A 240 8.76 9.98 19.96
CA PHE A 240 8.36 9.42 18.66
C PHE A 240 9.45 8.57 18.03
N PHE A 241 10.68 9.07 17.97
CA PHE A 241 11.76 8.29 17.36
C PHE A 241 12.19 7.10 18.20
N LYS A 242 12.17 7.20 19.54
CA LYS A 242 12.36 6.04 20.42
C LYS A 242 11.29 4.99 20.18
N PHE A 243 10.04 5.40 19.99
CA PHE A 243 8.94 4.49 19.68
C PHE A 243 9.13 3.79 18.34
N VAL A 244 9.49 4.54 17.29
CA VAL A 244 9.80 3.98 15.96
C VAL A 244 10.95 2.98 16.04
N ILE A 245 12.05 3.33 16.71
CA ILE A 245 13.21 2.43 16.90
C ILE A 245 12.81 1.18 17.70
N ALA A 246 12.04 1.33 18.77
CA ALA A 246 11.59 0.21 19.59
C ALA A 246 10.60 -0.71 18.85
N SER A 247 9.89 -0.20 17.83
CA SER A 247 8.91 -0.94 17.05
C SER A 247 9.51 -1.64 15.84
N ASN A 248 10.72 -1.27 15.40
CA ASN A 248 11.45 -1.97 14.35
C ASN A 248 12.13 -3.22 14.94
N VAL A 249 11.51 -4.39 14.72
CA VAL A 249 11.88 -5.71 15.29
C VAL A 249 13.25 -6.23 14.82
N ILE A 250 13.94 -5.55 13.89
CA ILE A 250 15.25 -5.95 13.38
C ILE A 250 16.37 -5.28 14.21
N ASN A 251 16.80 -5.95 15.28
CA ASN A 251 18.11 -5.80 15.96
C ASN A 251 18.71 -4.37 16.04
N PHE A 252 18.20 -3.49 16.90
CA PHE A 252 18.92 -2.26 17.26
C PHE A 252 19.21 -2.14 18.76
N PRO A 253 20.49 -1.96 19.17
CA PRO A 253 20.82 -1.46 20.50
C PRO A 253 20.29 -0.03 20.63
N ARG A 254 19.37 0.21 21.57
CA ARG A 254 18.62 1.46 21.80
C ARG A 254 19.51 2.65 22.23
N ASP A 255 20.44 3.12 21.39
CA ASP A 255 21.35 4.23 21.70
C ASP A 255 21.10 5.47 20.82
N LEU A 256 21.60 6.62 21.26
CA LEU A 256 21.50 7.93 20.62
C LEU A 256 22.01 7.97 19.16
N LYS A 257 22.84 7.00 18.76
CA LYS A 257 23.36 6.90 17.38
C LYS A 257 22.24 6.63 16.37
N ASP A 258 21.26 5.82 16.70
CA ASP A 258 20.16 5.47 15.80
C ASP A 258 19.17 6.61 15.67
N LEU A 259 18.94 7.31 16.78
CA LEU A 259 18.18 8.54 16.79
C LEU A 259 18.79 9.56 15.81
N LYS A 260 20.12 9.76 15.87
CA LYS A 260 20.83 10.63 14.91
C LYS A 260 20.74 10.13 13.47
N ARG A 261 20.76 8.82 13.25
CA ARG A 261 20.60 8.21 11.91
C ARG A 261 19.21 8.50 11.34
N LEU A 262 18.16 8.37 12.15
CA LEU A 262 16.78 8.62 11.74
C LEU A 262 16.54 10.10 11.45
N PHE A 263 17.08 11.01 12.27
CA PHE A 263 17.07 12.45 11.97
C PHE A 263 17.74 12.76 10.64
N LYS A 264 18.93 12.19 10.37
CA LYS A 264 19.60 12.35 9.07
C LYS A 264 18.82 11.74 7.91
N LYS A 265 17.99 10.73 8.15
CA LYS A 265 17.14 10.14 7.13
C LYS A 265 16.00 11.10 6.78
N ILE A 266 15.32 11.65 7.77
CA ILE A 266 14.26 12.65 7.55
C ILE A 266 14.79 13.91 6.86
N ASP A 267 16.02 14.34 7.18
CA ASP A 267 16.65 15.46 6.48
C ASP A 267 17.07 15.12 5.04
N ARG A 268 17.21 13.83 4.68
CA ARG A 268 17.64 13.36 3.34
C ARG A 268 16.45 12.96 2.45
N ASP A 269 15.56 12.11 2.95
CA ASP A 269 14.29 11.76 2.32
C ASP A 269 13.40 12.99 2.38
N ARG A 270 13.30 13.70 1.26
CA ARG A 270 12.78 15.07 1.23
C ARG A 270 11.35 15.25 1.72
N ASN A 271 10.57 14.20 1.97
CA ASN A 271 9.24 14.28 2.56
C ASN A 271 8.64 12.86 2.78
N PRO A 272 8.93 12.13 3.88
CA PRO A 272 8.23 10.87 4.14
C PRO A 272 6.72 11.13 4.22
N VAL A 273 5.94 10.31 3.52
CA VAL A 273 4.47 10.44 3.51
C VAL A 273 3.89 9.61 4.64
N HIS A 274 4.38 8.40 4.84
CA HIS A 274 3.96 7.48 5.89
C HIS A 274 4.95 7.41 7.04
N VAL A 275 4.48 7.02 8.23
CA VAL A 275 5.38 6.57 9.31
C VAL A 275 6.17 5.33 8.87
N LEU A 276 5.56 4.48 8.03
CA LEU A 276 6.19 3.29 7.45
C LEU A 276 7.41 3.60 6.58
N ASP A 277 7.46 4.77 5.94
CA ASP A 277 8.62 5.20 5.14
C ASP A 277 9.86 5.36 6.03
N LEU A 278 9.67 5.66 7.32
CA LEU A 278 10.76 5.73 8.30
C LEU A 278 11.39 4.36 8.57
N LEU A 279 10.67 3.26 8.32
CA LEU A 279 11.11 1.88 8.58
C LEU A 279 11.82 1.22 7.39
N ARG A 280 11.68 1.77 6.17
CA ARG A 280 12.32 1.23 4.95
C ARG A 280 13.82 1.54 4.94
N ASP A 281 14.70 0.60 4.62
CA ASP A 281 16.14 0.89 4.48
C ASP A 281 16.50 1.42 3.09
#